data_AF-A0A1Z9QUS5-F1
#
_entry.id   AF-A0A1Z9QUS5-F1
#
_cell.length_a   1.000
_cell.length_b   1.000
_cell.length_c   1.000
_cell.angle_alpha   90.00
_cell.angle_beta   90.00
_cell.angle_gamma   90.00
#
_symmetry.space_group_name_H-M   'P 1'
#
loop_
_entity.id
_entity.type
_entity.pdbx_description
1 polymer ?
#
loop_
_entity_poly.entity_id
_entity_poly.type
_entity_poly.pdbx_seq_one_letter_code
_entity_poly.pdbx_strand_id
1 'polypeptide(L)'
;MSPLPRRLIAILIVTTMTCAVMSQPPGNRRNAKPPTPPKKPSLPDDPQLLGLHKEFVVKAEKLAVEYERKKQFDKAREVYESMVRLVPNFASAEAGLQRILGNQRIQDRKLVTVEANQMWQDSGVNLKADMPVHTDVKGLWKVVYETGPKGIEIPKEFQQRDGRIKLGSLIGVVVNSPAELKDAKPFLVEHGKNFTASKTGRLFLRMFDVDHTDNEGKMLVLIQSTFAN
;
A
#
# COMPACT_ATOMS: atom_id res chain seq x y z
N MET A 1 -36.55 17.49 -65.89
CA MET A 1 -35.55 18.04 -66.83
C MET A 1 -34.60 18.97 -66.10
N SER A 2 -33.36 19.09 -66.58
CA SER A 2 -32.44 20.23 -66.37
C SER A 2 -33.01 21.51 -67.04
N PRO A 3 -32.49 22.76 -66.84
CA PRO A 3 -31.08 23.09 -66.54
C PRO A 3 -30.79 24.27 -65.57
N LEU A 4 -29.48 24.49 -65.33
CA LEU A 4 -28.88 25.72 -64.79
C LEU A 4 -28.65 26.77 -65.90
N PRO A 5 -28.68 28.07 -65.54
CA PRO A 5 -27.53 28.96 -65.82
C PRO A 5 -27.30 30.04 -64.74
N ARG A 6 -26.22 30.84 -64.65
CA ARG A 6 -24.79 30.81 -65.12
C ARG A 6 -24.06 32.04 -64.53
N ARG A 7 -22.80 31.89 -64.06
CA ARG A 7 -21.72 32.94 -64.04
C ARG A 7 -21.94 34.16 -63.07
N LEU A 8 -20.95 34.98 -62.65
CA LEU A 8 -19.48 35.11 -62.88
C LEU A 8 -18.77 35.92 -61.74
N ILE A 9 -17.52 35.56 -61.33
CA ILE A 9 -16.44 36.42 -60.70
C ILE A 9 -16.77 37.14 -59.35
N ALA A 10 -15.88 37.42 -58.38
CA ALA A 10 -14.41 37.44 -58.17
C ALA A 10 -14.02 36.62 -56.90
N ILE A 11 -12.80 36.11 -56.59
CA ILE A 11 -11.42 36.68 -56.58
C ILE A 11 -11.29 37.80 -55.51
N LEU A 12 -10.42 37.78 -54.47
CA LEU A 12 -9.09 37.17 -54.25
C LEU A 12 -8.80 36.87 -52.74
N ILE A 13 -7.88 35.92 -52.45
CA ILE A 13 -6.99 35.72 -51.25
C ILE A 13 -7.26 36.65 -50.03
N VAL A 14 -7.57 36.18 -48.81
CA VAL A 14 -6.60 35.51 -47.90
C VAL A 14 -7.05 34.14 -47.32
N THR A 15 -6.80 33.86 -46.03
CA THR A 15 -6.32 32.58 -45.47
C THR A 15 -6.74 32.45 -43.96
N THR A 16 -6.37 31.48 -43.09
CA THR A 16 -5.22 30.52 -43.04
C THR A 16 -5.47 29.34 -42.07
N MET A 17 -4.65 28.27 -42.19
CA MET A 17 -4.23 27.32 -41.13
C MET A 17 -5.25 26.36 -40.48
N THR A 18 -5.38 25.17 -41.06
CA THR A 18 -5.71 23.92 -40.33
C THR A 18 -4.78 22.79 -40.79
N CYS A 19 -4.35 21.93 -39.87
CA CYS A 19 -3.26 20.97 -40.11
C CYS A 19 -3.73 19.74 -40.91
N ALA A 20 -3.01 19.42 -42.00
CA ALA A 20 -3.11 18.12 -42.63
C ALA A 20 -2.46 17.04 -41.76
N VAL A 21 -3.16 15.95 -41.47
CA VAL A 21 -2.61 14.79 -40.77
C VAL A 21 -1.75 13.99 -41.76
N MET A 22 -0.45 14.26 -41.79
CA MET A 22 0.49 13.46 -42.58
C MET A 22 0.79 12.13 -41.88
N SER A 23 0.45 11.03 -42.54
CA SER A 23 0.85 9.68 -42.16
C SER A 23 2.37 9.51 -42.34
N GLN A 24 3.09 9.39 -41.21
CA GLN A 24 4.52 9.06 -41.26
C GLN A 24 4.72 7.54 -41.47
N PRO A 25 5.66 7.12 -42.34
CA PRO A 25 6.06 5.71 -42.43
C PRO A 25 6.77 5.26 -41.14
N PRO A 26 6.89 3.94 -40.87
CA PRO A 26 7.44 3.41 -39.62
C PRO A 26 8.96 3.70 -39.46
N GLY A 27 9.27 4.89 -38.93
CA GLY A 27 10.63 5.31 -38.61
C GLY A 27 11.27 4.42 -37.55
N ASN A 28 12.48 3.93 -37.85
CA ASN A 28 13.22 2.94 -37.06
C ASN A 28 13.65 3.47 -35.68
N ARG A 29 12.77 3.38 -34.67
CA ARG A 29 13.03 3.76 -33.27
C ARG A 29 13.97 2.77 -32.55
N ARG A 30 15.21 2.68 -33.01
CA ARG A 30 16.34 2.25 -32.16
C ARG A 30 16.97 3.49 -31.50
N ASN A 31 17.50 3.30 -30.29
CA ASN A 31 18.25 4.30 -29.52
C ASN A 31 17.46 5.51 -28.98
N ALA A 32 16.22 5.30 -28.53
CA ALA A 32 15.71 6.11 -27.41
C ALA A 32 16.52 5.73 -26.15
N LYS A 33 17.43 6.62 -25.71
CA LYS A 33 18.23 6.39 -24.51
C LYS A 33 17.30 6.30 -23.28
N PRO A 34 17.42 5.27 -22.41
CA PRO A 34 16.57 5.17 -21.23
C PRO A 34 16.66 6.45 -20.38
N PRO A 35 15.56 6.88 -19.72
CA PRO A 35 15.63 7.99 -18.78
C PRO A 35 16.67 7.63 -17.71
N THR A 36 17.69 8.48 -17.57
CA THR A 36 18.76 8.25 -16.59
C THR A 36 18.14 8.08 -15.21
N PRO A 37 18.43 7.00 -14.46
CA PRO A 37 17.95 6.87 -13.09
C PRO A 37 18.43 8.09 -12.28
N PRO A 38 17.64 8.57 -11.30
CA PRO A 38 18.01 9.72 -10.50
C PRO A 38 19.40 9.51 -9.91
N LYS A 39 20.32 10.42 -10.21
CA LYS A 39 21.74 10.31 -9.84
C LYS A 39 21.80 10.21 -8.32
N LYS A 40 22.12 9.02 -7.79
CA LYS A 40 22.23 8.77 -6.35
C LYS A 40 23.15 9.85 -5.73
N PRO A 41 22.86 10.36 -4.51
CA PRO A 41 23.75 11.29 -3.84
C PRO A 41 25.15 10.68 -3.71
N SER A 42 26.09 11.21 -4.49
CA SER A 42 27.51 10.91 -4.34
C SER A 42 28.05 11.72 -3.17
N LEU A 43 28.83 11.08 -2.29
CA LEU A 43 29.57 11.81 -1.26
C LEU A 43 30.48 12.86 -1.93
N PRO A 44 30.66 14.06 -1.34
CA PRO A 44 31.63 15.02 -1.83
C PRO A 44 33.06 14.46 -1.78
N ASP A 45 33.90 14.82 -2.74
CA ASP A 45 35.33 14.44 -2.78
C ASP A 45 36.19 15.21 -1.75
N ASP A 46 35.60 16.19 -1.05
CA ASP A 46 36.29 17.02 -0.05
C ASP A 46 36.73 16.19 1.18
N PRO A 47 38.03 16.19 1.56
CA PRO A 47 38.53 15.39 2.67
C PRO A 47 37.93 15.75 4.04
N GLN A 48 37.54 17.01 4.27
CA GLN A 48 36.95 17.44 5.54
C GLN A 48 35.49 16.99 5.63
N LEU A 49 34.71 17.12 4.55
CA LEU A 49 33.33 16.62 4.48
C LEU A 49 33.29 15.08 4.61
N LEU A 50 34.24 14.38 3.99
CA LEU A 50 34.42 12.93 4.17
C LEU A 50 34.81 12.55 5.62
N GLY A 51 35.58 13.39 6.30
CA GLY A 51 35.90 13.24 7.72
C GLY A 51 34.66 13.38 8.60
N LEU A 52 33.92 14.48 8.45
CA LEU A 52 32.68 14.75 9.18
C LEU A 52 31.62 13.67 8.94
N HIS A 53 31.48 13.19 7.70
CA HIS A 53 30.56 12.09 7.37
C HIS A 53 30.94 10.79 8.11
N LYS A 54 32.23 10.42 8.12
CA LYS A 54 32.71 9.23 8.86
C LYS A 54 32.46 9.37 10.37
N GLU A 55 32.76 10.54 10.94
CA GLU A 55 32.54 10.80 12.37
C GLU A 55 31.05 10.75 12.74
N PHE A 56 30.18 11.31 11.90
CA PHE A 56 28.73 11.23 12.06
C PHE A 56 28.23 9.78 12.07
N VAL A 57 28.64 8.96 11.08
CA VAL A 57 28.24 7.55 10.99
C VAL A 57 28.68 6.77 12.24
N VAL A 58 29.94 6.90 12.66
CA VAL A 58 30.48 6.18 13.83
C VAL A 58 29.78 6.62 15.13
N LYS A 59 29.48 7.91 15.31
CA LYS A 59 28.75 8.41 16.49
C LYS A 59 27.29 7.97 16.49
N ALA A 60 26.61 8.01 15.34
CA ALA A 60 25.21 7.59 15.22
C ALA A 60 25.03 6.08 15.41
N GLU A 61 25.93 5.26 14.85
CA GLU A 61 25.94 3.81 15.07
C GLU A 61 26.12 3.46 16.55
N LYS A 62 27.10 4.09 17.21
CA LYS A 62 27.35 3.91 18.65
C LYS A 62 26.16 4.32 19.50
N LEU A 63 25.47 5.42 19.14
CA LEU A 63 24.26 5.89 19.83
C LEU A 63 23.09 4.89 19.68
N ALA A 64 22.86 4.36 18.46
CA ALA A 64 21.83 3.37 18.20
C ALA A 64 22.06 2.07 18.99
N VAL A 65 23.31 1.57 18.99
CA VAL A 65 23.72 0.38 19.77
C VAL A 65 23.59 0.63 21.29
N GLU A 66 23.87 1.85 21.76
CA GLU A 66 23.67 2.19 23.17
C GLU A 66 22.18 2.21 23.55
N TYR A 67 21.29 2.70 22.67
CA TYR A 67 19.85 2.61 22.87
C TYR A 67 19.34 1.16 22.80
N GLU A 68 19.81 0.32 21.88
CA GLU A 68 19.53 -1.14 21.87
C GLU A 68 19.93 -1.78 23.21
N ARG A 69 21.15 -1.53 23.69
CA ARG A 69 21.65 -2.07 24.97
C ARG A 69 20.82 -1.60 26.18
N LYS A 70 20.29 -0.37 26.13
CA LYS A 70 19.37 0.18 27.15
C LYS A 70 17.91 -0.27 26.97
N LYS A 71 17.60 -1.15 26.00
CA LYS A 71 16.24 -1.57 25.60
C LYS A 71 15.33 -0.40 25.17
N GLN A 72 15.91 0.74 24.77
CA GLN A 72 15.17 1.93 24.30
C GLN A 72 14.91 1.81 22.79
N PHE A 73 14.16 0.78 22.41
CA PHE A 73 14.03 0.33 21.02
C PHE A 73 13.48 1.41 20.07
N ASP A 74 12.55 2.26 20.49
CA ASP A 74 12.02 3.33 19.63
C ASP A 74 13.05 4.40 19.30
N LYS A 75 13.94 4.75 20.23
CA LYS A 75 15.04 5.69 19.98
C LYS A 75 16.12 5.07 19.11
N ALA A 76 16.44 3.79 19.33
CA ALA A 76 17.34 3.06 18.45
C ALA A 76 16.79 2.95 17.02
N ARG A 77 15.47 2.71 16.87
CA ARG A 77 14.76 2.73 15.58
C ARG A 77 14.85 4.09 14.91
N GLU A 78 14.57 5.19 15.63
CA GLU A 78 14.65 6.56 15.11
C GLU A 78 16.07 6.93 14.62
N VAL A 79 17.12 6.55 15.36
CA VAL A 79 18.50 6.76 14.93
C VAL A 79 18.81 5.93 13.68
N TYR A 80 18.47 4.64 13.63
CA TYR A 80 18.72 3.83 12.44
C TYR A 80 17.91 4.27 11.21
N GLU A 81 16.64 4.65 11.36
CA GLU A 81 15.83 5.25 10.28
C GLU A 81 16.47 6.54 9.74
N SER A 82 17.02 7.37 10.62
CA SER A 82 17.76 8.57 10.25
C SER A 82 19.07 8.24 9.53
N MET A 83 19.82 7.23 9.99
CA MET A 83 21.05 6.77 9.33
C MET A 83 20.79 6.21 7.93
N VAL A 84 19.77 5.37 7.75
CA VAL A 84 19.43 4.78 6.44
C VAL A 84 18.95 5.86 5.45
N ARG A 85 18.28 6.92 5.92
CA ARG A 85 17.90 8.09 5.10
C ARG A 85 19.10 8.94 4.68
N LEU A 86 20.06 9.16 5.58
CA LEU A 86 21.21 10.05 5.36
C LEU A 86 22.39 9.35 4.65
N VAL A 87 22.55 8.05 4.85
CA VAL A 87 23.65 7.24 4.28
C VAL A 87 23.06 5.98 3.62
N PRO A 88 22.59 6.09 2.36
CA PRO A 88 21.98 4.97 1.65
C PRO A 88 22.92 3.78 1.53
N ASN A 89 22.39 2.56 1.61
CA ASN A 89 23.13 1.29 1.57
C ASN A 89 24.10 1.08 2.76
N PHE A 90 23.94 1.78 3.90
CA PHE A 90 24.73 1.53 5.11
C PHE A 90 24.23 0.28 5.85
N ALA A 91 24.75 -0.87 5.44
CA ALA A 91 24.29 -2.21 5.83
C ALA A 91 24.18 -2.44 7.36
N SER A 92 24.99 -1.79 8.20
CA SER A 92 24.91 -1.95 9.66
C SER A 92 23.63 -1.32 10.24
N ALA A 93 23.23 -0.13 9.75
CA ALA A 93 21.97 0.50 10.17
C ALA A 93 20.74 -0.22 9.58
N GLU A 94 20.85 -0.74 8.35
CA GLU A 94 19.79 -1.57 7.76
C GLU A 94 19.58 -2.86 8.58
N ALA A 95 20.67 -3.55 8.95
CA ALA A 95 20.62 -4.72 9.83
C ALA A 95 20.10 -4.37 11.25
N GLY A 96 20.51 -3.23 11.82
CA GLY A 96 20.03 -2.75 13.11
C GLY A 96 18.54 -2.44 13.12
N LEU A 97 18.06 -1.74 12.10
CA LEU A 97 16.63 -1.48 11.90
C LEU A 97 15.84 -2.79 11.77
N GLN A 98 16.32 -3.75 10.97
CA GLN A 98 15.65 -5.05 10.83
C GLN A 98 15.64 -5.87 12.13
N ARG A 99 16.70 -5.83 12.95
CA ARG A 99 16.68 -6.43 14.31
C ARG A 99 15.56 -5.83 15.17
N ILE A 100 15.46 -4.51 15.21
CA ILE A 100 14.46 -3.83 16.06
C ILE A 100 13.04 -4.08 15.55
N LEU A 101 12.81 -3.98 14.25
CA LEU A 101 11.50 -4.29 13.65
C LEU A 101 11.13 -5.78 13.78
N GLY A 102 12.12 -6.67 13.88
CA GLY A 102 11.91 -8.07 14.28
C GLY A 102 11.48 -8.19 15.74
N ASN A 103 12.24 -7.60 16.66
CA ASN A 103 11.95 -7.63 18.10
C ASN A 103 10.58 -7.01 18.45
N GLN A 104 10.22 -5.86 17.85
CA GLN A 104 8.92 -5.22 18.05
C GLN A 104 7.78 -6.13 17.57
N ARG A 105 7.83 -6.72 16.37
CA ARG A 105 6.81 -7.69 15.89
C ARG A 105 6.68 -8.96 16.74
N ILE A 106 7.70 -9.31 17.54
CA ILE A 106 7.65 -10.44 18.48
C ILE A 106 6.96 -10.04 19.79
N GLN A 107 7.12 -8.79 20.23
CA GLN A 107 6.46 -8.26 21.43
C GLN A 107 5.01 -7.87 21.13
N ASP A 108 4.80 -7.04 20.12
CA ASP A 108 3.51 -6.49 19.69
C ASP A 108 2.77 -7.51 18.81
N ARG A 109 2.17 -8.49 19.49
CA ARG A 109 1.29 -9.51 18.87
C ARG A 109 -0.09 -9.49 19.50
N LYS A 110 -1.13 -9.66 18.68
CA LYS A 110 -2.52 -9.80 19.14
C LYS A 110 -3.17 -10.99 18.44
N LEU A 111 -3.74 -11.92 19.21
CA LEU A 111 -4.66 -12.91 18.68
C LEU A 111 -6.09 -12.35 18.76
N VAL A 112 -6.84 -12.50 17.68
CA VAL A 112 -8.22 -12.02 17.52
C VAL A 112 -9.07 -13.17 16.99
N THR A 113 -10.25 -13.37 17.57
CA THR A 113 -11.29 -14.21 16.96
C THR A 113 -12.16 -13.33 16.09
N VAL A 114 -12.33 -13.72 14.82
CA VAL A 114 -13.32 -13.15 13.90
C VAL A 114 -14.39 -14.22 13.72
N GLU A 115 -15.57 -13.99 14.31
CA GLU A 115 -16.75 -14.83 14.13
C GLU A 115 -17.38 -14.52 12.75
N ALA A 116 -17.90 -15.54 12.05
CA ALA A 116 -18.42 -15.36 10.70
C ALA A 116 -19.76 -14.60 10.67
N ASN A 117 -20.57 -14.74 11.72
CA ASN A 117 -21.91 -14.16 11.81
C ASN A 117 -21.95 -12.71 12.31
N GLN A 118 -20.88 -11.94 12.09
CA GLN A 118 -20.75 -10.57 12.56
C GLN A 118 -20.14 -9.66 11.50
N MET A 119 -20.55 -8.38 11.55
CA MET A 119 -20.01 -7.29 10.72
C MET A 119 -18.57 -6.92 11.16
N TRP A 120 -18.19 -5.65 11.01
CA TRP A 120 -16.89 -5.14 11.43
C TRP A 120 -16.64 -5.35 12.93
N GLN A 121 -15.75 -6.30 13.23
CA GLN A 121 -15.30 -6.65 14.58
C GLN A 121 -14.02 -5.89 14.90
N ASP A 122 -13.95 -5.31 16.11
CA ASP A 122 -12.77 -4.62 16.60
C ASP A 122 -11.65 -5.63 16.95
N SER A 123 -10.49 -5.50 16.31
CA SER A 123 -9.32 -6.33 16.60
C SER A 123 -8.65 -6.03 17.96
N GLY A 124 -8.94 -4.86 18.53
CA GLY A 124 -8.17 -4.30 19.64
C GLY A 124 -6.80 -3.75 19.26
N VAL A 125 -6.45 -3.74 17.96
CA VAL A 125 -5.14 -3.31 17.46
C VAL A 125 -5.20 -1.92 16.84
N ASN A 126 -4.39 -1.01 17.36
CA ASN A 126 -4.06 0.24 16.68
C ASN A 126 -2.84 0.00 15.78
N LEU A 127 -3.02 0.04 14.47
CA LEU A 127 -1.92 0.00 13.50
C LEU A 127 -1.33 1.40 13.31
N LYS A 128 -0.04 1.45 12.99
CA LYS A 128 0.71 2.68 12.68
C LYS A 128 1.01 2.76 11.19
N ALA A 129 0.87 3.95 10.60
CA ALA A 129 1.22 4.19 9.19
C ALA A 129 2.64 3.72 8.86
N ASP A 130 2.81 3.18 7.65
CA ASP A 130 4.07 2.72 7.07
C ASP A 130 4.80 1.56 7.81
N MET A 131 4.25 1.07 8.93
CA MET A 131 4.80 -0.09 9.64
C MET A 131 4.38 -1.43 8.99
N PRO A 132 5.28 -2.44 8.96
CA PRO A 132 4.97 -3.76 8.41
C PRO A 132 4.14 -4.60 9.38
N VAL A 133 2.98 -5.05 8.90
CA VAL A 133 2.05 -5.94 9.59
C VAL A 133 2.14 -7.34 9.00
N HIS A 134 2.33 -8.36 9.83
CA HIS A 134 2.19 -9.77 9.46
C HIS A 134 0.86 -10.33 9.98
N THR A 135 0.19 -11.17 9.19
CA THR A 135 -1.06 -11.84 9.59
C THR A 135 -1.03 -13.35 9.38
N ASP A 136 -1.21 -14.08 10.48
CA ASP A 136 -1.34 -15.53 10.50
C ASP A 136 -2.82 -15.89 10.74
N VAL A 137 -3.52 -16.37 9.70
CA VAL A 137 -4.95 -16.72 9.75
C VAL A 137 -5.12 -18.23 9.90
N LYS A 138 -5.98 -18.69 10.80
CA LYS A 138 -6.35 -20.12 10.98
C LYS A 138 -7.85 -20.27 11.24
N GLY A 139 -8.38 -21.47 11.01
CA GLY A 139 -9.82 -21.74 11.12
C GLY A 139 -10.53 -21.69 9.77
N LEU A 140 -11.82 -22.04 9.79
CA LEU A 140 -12.69 -22.15 8.63
C LEU A 140 -14.07 -21.58 8.97
N TRP A 141 -14.77 -21.13 7.95
CA TRP A 141 -16.16 -20.72 8.02
C TRP A 141 -16.94 -21.23 6.81
N LYS A 142 -18.26 -21.27 6.96
CA LYS A 142 -19.23 -21.66 5.95
C LYS A 142 -19.90 -20.38 5.47
N VAL A 143 -19.58 -20.01 4.23
CA VAL A 143 -20.32 -18.99 3.45
C VAL A 143 -21.66 -19.61 3.06
N VAL A 144 -22.78 -18.96 3.36
CA VAL A 144 -24.13 -19.44 3.02
C VAL A 144 -24.74 -18.56 1.93
N TYR A 145 -25.36 -19.20 0.94
CA TYR A 145 -26.02 -18.54 -0.19
C TYR A 145 -27.20 -19.38 -0.66
N GLU A 146 -28.42 -18.98 -0.30
CA GLU A 146 -29.63 -19.56 -0.85
C GLU A 146 -30.01 -18.90 -2.18
N THR A 147 -30.46 -19.70 -3.16
CA THR A 147 -30.83 -19.19 -4.48
C THR A 147 -31.86 -20.06 -5.18
N GLY A 148 -32.66 -19.43 -6.04
CA GLY A 148 -33.64 -20.12 -6.90
C GLY A 148 -33.10 -20.44 -8.30
N PRO A 149 -33.97 -20.91 -9.23
CA PRO A 149 -33.57 -21.35 -10.57
C PRO A 149 -32.88 -20.32 -11.49
N LYS A 150 -32.73 -19.06 -11.05
CA LYS A 150 -32.03 -18.00 -11.78
C LYS A 150 -30.58 -17.79 -11.32
N GLY A 151 -30.15 -18.39 -10.21
CA GLY A 151 -28.83 -18.15 -9.62
C GLY A 151 -28.71 -16.80 -8.91
N ILE A 152 -27.47 -16.39 -8.64
CA ILE A 152 -27.13 -15.26 -7.77
C ILE A 152 -26.63 -14.08 -8.61
N GLU A 153 -27.34 -12.96 -8.57
CA GLU A 153 -26.83 -11.66 -9.03
C GLU A 153 -26.24 -10.90 -7.84
N ILE A 154 -24.92 -10.76 -7.77
CA ILE A 154 -24.25 -9.98 -6.72
C ILE A 154 -24.48 -8.49 -6.99
N PRO A 155 -25.16 -7.73 -6.09
CA PRO A 155 -25.46 -6.31 -6.35
C PRO A 155 -24.17 -5.49 -6.46
N LYS A 156 -24.19 -4.44 -7.29
CA LYS A 156 -23.00 -3.65 -7.64
C LYS A 156 -22.38 -2.93 -6.44
N GLU A 157 -23.19 -2.72 -5.40
CA GLU A 157 -22.85 -2.11 -4.12
C GLU A 157 -21.92 -3.01 -3.30
N PHE A 158 -22.03 -4.33 -3.46
CA PHE A 158 -21.13 -5.32 -2.85
C PHE A 158 -19.91 -5.63 -3.72
N GLN A 159 -19.91 -5.27 -5.00
CA GLN A 159 -18.77 -5.53 -5.91
C GLN A 159 -17.57 -4.67 -5.50
N GLN A 160 -16.58 -5.31 -4.88
CA GLN A 160 -15.41 -4.63 -4.35
C GLN A 160 -14.53 -4.08 -5.47
N ARG A 161 -14.09 -2.83 -5.33
CA ARG A 161 -13.18 -2.16 -6.30
C ARG A 161 -11.82 -2.85 -6.43
N ASP A 162 -11.46 -3.69 -5.46
CA ASP A 162 -10.31 -4.59 -5.53
C ASP A 162 -10.82 -6.01 -5.83
N GLY A 163 -10.73 -6.43 -7.10
CA GLY A 163 -11.24 -7.73 -7.57
C GLY A 163 -10.52 -8.95 -7.01
N ARG A 164 -9.55 -8.78 -6.10
CA ARG A 164 -8.99 -9.86 -5.28
C ARG A 164 -9.91 -10.22 -4.10
N ILE A 165 -10.73 -9.27 -3.63
CA ILE A 165 -11.72 -9.50 -2.57
C ILE A 165 -12.94 -10.16 -3.20
N LYS A 166 -13.19 -11.40 -2.79
CA LYS A 166 -14.33 -12.23 -3.20
C LYS A 166 -15.23 -12.52 -2.00
N LEU A 167 -16.49 -12.86 -2.24
CA LEU A 167 -17.32 -13.51 -1.23
C LEU A 167 -16.56 -14.72 -0.63
N GLY A 168 -16.60 -14.89 0.68
CA GLY A 168 -15.74 -15.86 1.39
C GLY A 168 -14.39 -15.32 1.87
N SER A 169 -14.00 -14.08 1.53
CA SER A 169 -12.71 -13.51 1.93
C SER A 169 -12.72 -12.94 3.35
N LEU A 170 -11.64 -13.13 4.11
CA LEU A 170 -11.37 -12.30 5.28
C LEU A 170 -10.85 -10.92 4.83
N ILE A 171 -11.45 -9.84 5.33
CA ILE A 171 -11.05 -8.47 5.00
C ILE A 171 -10.82 -7.60 6.23
N GLY A 172 -9.98 -6.58 6.06
CA GLY A 172 -9.71 -5.57 7.06
C GLY A 172 -9.96 -4.15 6.57
N VAL A 173 -10.18 -3.24 7.50
CA VAL A 173 -10.12 -1.77 7.32
C VAL A 173 -9.36 -1.15 8.47
N VAL A 174 -8.63 -0.06 8.20
CA VAL A 174 -8.04 0.80 9.24
C VAL A 174 -8.81 2.11 9.28
N VAL A 175 -9.30 2.51 10.45
CA VAL A 175 -10.12 3.71 10.66
C VAL A 175 -9.74 4.45 11.94
N ASN A 176 -9.97 5.76 12.01
CA ASN A 176 -9.76 6.51 13.26
C ASN A 176 -11.00 6.49 14.17
N SER A 177 -12.17 6.23 13.59
CA SER A 177 -13.46 6.18 14.25
C SER A 177 -14.38 5.11 13.64
N PRO A 178 -15.29 4.49 14.41
CA PRO A 178 -16.27 3.54 13.87
C PRO A 178 -17.21 4.15 12.80
N ALA A 179 -17.35 5.47 12.75
CA ALA A 179 -18.16 6.16 11.74
C ALA A 179 -17.61 5.97 10.31
N GLU A 180 -16.29 5.87 10.14
CA GLU A 180 -15.65 5.65 8.84
C GLU A 180 -15.93 4.25 8.24
N LEU A 181 -16.41 3.28 9.02
CA LEU A 181 -16.53 1.87 8.61
C LEU A 181 -17.48 1.62 7.42
N LYS A 182 -18.30 2.61 7.05
CA LYS A 182 -19.17 2.57 5.86
C LYS A 182 -18.44 2.90 4.56
N ASP A 183 -17.52 3.85 4.62
CA ASP A 183 -16.82 4.42 3.46
C ASP A 183 -15.34 3.99 3.37
N ALA A 184 -14.82 3.35 4.42
CA ALA A 184 -13.45 2.84 4.48
C ALA A 184 -13.21 1.77 3.41
N LYS A 185 -12.19 2.00 2.56
CA LYS A 185 -11.76 1.02 1.54
C LYS A 185 -11.17 -0.23 2.22
N PRO A 186 -11.77 -1.42 2.04
CA PRO A 186 -11.23 -2.65 2.60
C PRO A 186 -9.99 -3.15 1.85
N PHE A 187 -9.21 -3.98 2.52
CA PHE A 187 -8.13 -4.77 1.95
C PHE A 187 -8.28 -6.25 2.32
N LEU A 188 -7.76 -7.12 1.46
CA LEU A 188 -7.75 -8.57 1.68
C LEU A 188 -6.75 -8.92 2.79
N VAL A 189 -7.16 -9.77 3.74
CA VAL A 189 -6.28 -10.31 4.80
C VAL A 189 -6.00 -11.77 4.46
N GLU A 190 -4.72 -12.10 4.25
CA GLU A 190 -4.29 -13.41 3.78
C GLU A 190 -3.36 -14.09 4.80
N HIS A 191 -3.45 -15.42 4.89
CA HIS A 191 -2.59 -16.24 5.75
C HIS A 191 -1.11 -16.09 5.35
N GLY A 192 -0.24 -15.88 6.34
CA GLY A 192 1.23 -15.85 6.18
C GLY A 192 1.77 -14.65 5.41
N LYS A 193 0.95 -13.62 5.13
CA LYS A 193 1.38 -12.45 4.36
C LYS A 193 1.77 -11.25 5.23
N ASN A 194 2.63 -10.42 4.65
CA ASN A 194 2.95 -9.09 5.14
C ASN A 194 2.17 -8.03 4.33
N PHE A 195 1.68 -7.00 5.00
CA PHE A 195 1.19 -5.76 4.38
C PHE A 195 1.67 -4.53 5.15
N THR A 196 1.39 -3.35 4.63
CA THR A 196 1.73 -2.07 5.27
C THR A 196 0.46 -1.24 5.43
N ALA A 197 0.23 -0.68 6.60
CA ALA A 197 -0.93 0.19 6.84
C ALA A 197 -0.72 1.57 6.20
N SER A 198 -1.62 1.99 5.30
CA SER A 198 -1.53 3.28 4.60
C SER A 198 -1.93 4.49 5.46
N LYS A 199 -2.48 4.26 6.65
CA LYS A 199 -2.66 5.26 7.71
C LYS A 199 -2.57 4.60 9.09
N THR A 200 -2.26 5.40 10.10
CA THR A 200 -2.47 5.02 11.51
C THR A 200 -3.98 4.90 11.78
N GLY A 201 -4.38 4.00 12.68
CA GLY A 201 -5.76 3.86 13.12
C GLY A 201 -6.08 2.48 13.69
N ARG A 202 -7.33 2.30 14.12
CA ARG A 202 -7.86 1.02 14.62
C ARG A 202 -8.12 0.06 13.46
N LEU A 203 -7.62 -1.17 13.57
CA LEU A 203 -7.94 -2.25 12.64
C LEU A 203 -9.27 -2.90 13.02
N PHE A 204 -10.21 -2.95 12.07
CA PHE A 204 -11.40 -3.79 12.15
C PHE A 204 -11.30 -4.91 11.10
N LEU A 205 -11.87 -6.06 11.43
CA LEU A 205 -11.89 -7.26 10.58
C LEU A 205 -13.34 -7.70 10.36
N ARG A 206 -13.65 -8.25 9.19
CA ARG A 206 -14.88 -9.05 9.00
C ARG A 206 -14.70 -10.12 7.95
N MET A 207 -15.62 -11.06 7.95
CA MET A 207 -15.82 -11.97 6.83
C MET A 207 -16.62 -11.25 5.74
N PHE A 208 -16.15 -11.30 4.50
CA PHE A 208 -16.75 -10.56 3.40
C PHE A 208 -17.89 -11.35 2.76
N ASP A 209 -19.09 -10.85 3.02
CA ASP A 209 -20.33 -11.42 2.57
C ASP A 209 -21.45 -10.36 2.41
N VAL A 210 -22.58 -10.76 1.81
CA VAL A 210 -23.77 -9.95 1.50
C VAL A 210 -24.76 -9.98 2.66
N ASP A 211 -25.35 -11.14 2.97
CA ASP A 211 -25.82 -11.43 4.33
C ASP A 211 -24.66 -12.01 5.11
N HIS A 212 -24.72 -11.93 6.43
CA HIS A 212 -23.76 -12.53 7.34
C HIS A 212 -24.46 -13.31 8.46
N THR A 213 -25.76 -13.14 8.67
CA THR A 213 -26.47 -13.61 9.85
C THR A 213 -26.70 -15.12 9.88
N ASP A 214 -26.59 -15.76 8.71
CA ASP A 214 -26.71 -17.19 8.42
C ASP A 214 -25.35 -17.93 8.39
N ASN A 215 -24.23 -17.21 8.43
CA ASN A 215 -22.90 -17.80 8.32
C ASN A 215 -22.44 -18.53 9.60
N GLU A 216 -21.71 -19.63 9.42
CA GLU A 216 -21.23 -20.47 10.53
C GLU A 216 -19.70 -20.53 10.60
N GLY A 217 -19.15 -20.67 11.81
CA GLY A 217 -17.72 -20.85 12.04
C GLY A 217 -16.95 -19.54 12.25
N LYS A 218 -15.62 -19.64 12.26
CA LYS A 218 -14.74 -18.53 12.66
C LYS A 218 -13.28 -18.69 12.27
N MET A 219 -12.58 -17.56 12.25
CA MET A 219 -11.14 -17.48 12.03
C MET A 219 -10.43 -16.88 13.23
N LEU A 220 -9.31 -17.49 13.60
CA LEU A 220 -8.32 -16.92 14.50
C LEU A 220 -7.28 -16.17 13.66
N VAL A 221 -7.09 -14.89 13.96
CA VAL A 221 -6.16 -14.00 13.26
C VAL A 221 -5.11 -13.54 14.25
N LEU A 222 -3.87 -14.00 14.07
CA LEU A 222 -2.70 -13.49 14.77
C LEU A 222 -2.15 -12.31 13.97
N ILE A 223 -2.16 -11.13 14.59
CA ILE A 223 -1.66 -9.87 14.02
C ILE A 223 -0.34 -9.55 14.71
N GLN A 224 0.69 -9.22 13.93
CA GLN A 224 2.01 -8.81 14.43
C GLN A 224 2.51 -7.57 13.71
N SER A 225 2.70 -6.47 14.42
CA SER A 225 3.18 -5.17 13.90
C SER A 225 3.70 -4.38 15.08
N THR A 226 4.65 -3.45 14.90
CA THR A 226 4.78 -2.37 15.88
C THR A 226 3.42 -1.68 15.99
N PHE A 227 2.81 -1.68 17.17
CA PHE A 227 1.49 -1.07 17.37
C PHE A 227 1.62 0.44 17.64
N ALA A 228 0.51 1.17 17.49
CA ALA A 228 0.40 2.53 18.00
C ALA A 228 -0.18 2.49 19.44
N ASN A 229 0.41 3.27 20.33
CA ASN A 229 -0.16 3.54 21.66
C ASN A 229 -1.43 4.38 21.53
#